data_AF-A0A6A3V4G9-F1
#
_entry.id   AF-A0A6A3V4G9-F1
#
_cell.length_a   1.000
_cell.length_b   1.000
_cell.length_c   1.000
_cell.angle_alpha   90.00
_cell.angle_beta   90.00
_cell.angle_gamma   90.00
#
_symmetry.space_group_name_H-M   'P 1'
#
loop_
_entity.id
_entity.type
_entity.pdbx_description
1 polymer ?
#
loop_
_entity_poly.entity_id
_entity_poly.type
_entity_poly.pdbx_seq_one_letter_code
_entity_poly.pdbx_strand_id
1 'polypeptide(L)'
;MTDKAMHEKTVLKEEFPQARQLLCQWHVVTWLKKQAARLASSVKKQVKAMMELLVYARSKMEYDEARSTMKELLGGDETHPL
;
A
#
# COMPACT_ATOMS: atom_id res chain seq x y z
N MET A 1 -16.87 -3.56 -3.84
CA MET A 1 -15.46 -3.66 -3.40
C MET A 1 -14.80 -4.70 -4.29
N THR A 2 -13.71 -4.38 -4.96
CA THR A 2 -13.10 -5.23 -6.00
C THR A 2 -11.67 -5.61 -5.64
N ASP A 3 -11.12 -6.63 -6.30
CA ASP A 3 -9.70 -6.96 -6.20
C ASP A 3 -8.82 -5.83 -6.83
N LYS A 4 -7.50 -5.93 -6.68
CA LYS A 4 -6.47 -5.06 -7.28
C LYS A 4 -6.33 -5.24 -8.81
N ALA A 5 -7.26 -5.92 -9.46
CA ALA A 5 -7.29 -6.10 -10.90
C ALA A 5 -7.63 -4.76 -11.58
N MET A 6 -6.59 -4.09 -12.11
CA MET A 6 -6.75 -2.73 -12.67
C MET A 6 -7.61 -2.70 -13.93
N HIS A 7 -7.70 -3.81 -14.67
CA HIS A 7 -8.50 -3.90 -15.88
C HIS A 7 -10.01 -3.81 -15.59
N GLU A 8 -10.48 -4.45 -14.53
CA GLU A 8 -11.88 -4.40 -14.09
C GLU A 8 -12.29 -2.99 -13.64
N LYS A 9 -11.35 -2.18 -13.13
CA LYS A 9 -11.63 -0.83 -12.65
C LYS A 9 -12.11 0.10 -13.77
N THR A 10 -11.55 -0.03 -14.97
CA THR A 10 -11.97 0.80 -16.11
C THR A 10 -13.39 0.43 -16.52
N VAL A 11 -13.67 -0.85 -16.72
CA VAL A 11 -15.01 -1.36 -17.09
C VAL A 11 -16.05 -0.97 -16.05
N LEU A 12 -15.76 -1.14 -14.76
CA LEU A 12 -16.67 -0.77 -13.68
C LEU A 12 -16.93 0.74 -13.61
N LYS A 13 -16.04 1.58 -14.13
CA LYS A 13 -16.23 3.04 -14.14
C LYS A 13 -17.14 3.45 -15.29
N GLU A 14 -17.01 2.76 -16.42
CA GLU A 14 -17.86 2.94 -17.59
C GLU A 14 -19.30 2.51 -17.27
N GLU A 15 -19.47 1.33 -16.66
CA GLU A 15 -20.79 0.77 -16.32
C GLU A 15 -21.43 1.45 -15.09
N PHE A 16 -20.63 1.84 -14.09
CA PHE A 16 -21.13 2.44 -12.84
C PHE A 16 -20.41 3.76 -12.53
N PRO A 17 -20.62 4.82 -13.32
CA PRO A 17 -19.85 6.06 -13.21
C PRO A 17 -20.05 6.80 -11.88
N GLN A 18 -21.21 6.62 -11.25
CA GLN A 18 -21.52 7.22 -9.94
C GLN A 18 -21.04 6.38 -8.76
N ALA A 19 -20.61 5.13 -8.99
CA ALA A 19 -20.15 4.27 -7.93
C ALA A 19 -18.71 4.60 -7.54
N ARG A 20 -18.47 4.82 -6.25
CA ARG A 20 -17.11 4.88 -5.72
C ARG A 20 -16.47 3.51 -5.79
N GLN A 21 -15.46 3.35 -6.63
CA GLN A 21 -14.69 2.13 -6.69
C GLN A 21 -13.73 2.02 -5.51
N LEU A 22 -14.03 1.08 -4.61
CA LEU A 22 -13.18 0.74 -3.49
C LEU A 22 -12.42 -0.55 -3.77
N LEU A 23 -11.11 -0.51 -3.56
CA LEU A 23 -10.28 -1.71 -3.55
C LEU A 23 -10.48 -2.45 -2.22
N CYS A 24 -10.47 -3.78 -2.29
CA CYS A 24 -10.46 -4.63 -1.12
C CYS A 24 -9.14 -4.47 -0.36
N GLN A 25 -9.22 -4.00 0.89
CA GLN A 25 -8.05 -3.77 1.74
C GLN A 25 -7.20 -5.04 1.90
N TRP A 26 -7.83 -6.19 2.08
CA TRP A 26 -7.14 -7.48 2.24
C TRP A 26 -6.28 -7.83 1.02
N HIS A 27 -6.84 -7.66 -0.19
CA HIS A 27 -6.11 -7.91 -1.43
C HIS A 27 -4.96 -6.91 -1.63
N VAL A 28 -5.21 -5.63 -1.34
CA VAL A 28 -4.20 -4.57 -1.44
C VAL A 28 -3.03 -4.84 -0.50
N VAL A 29 -3.28 -5.08 0.80
CA VAL A 29 -2.21 -5.32 1.78
C VAL A 29 -1.44 -6.61 1.47
N THR A 30 -2.13 -7.67 1.05
CA THR A 30 -1.50 -8.94 0.67
C THR A 30 -0.57 -8.75 -0.53
N TRP A 31 -1.00 -8.00 -1.54
CA TRP A 31 -0.17 -7.69 -2.71
C TRP A 31 1.02 -6.80 -2.35
N LEU A 32 0.80 -5.72 -1.59
CA LEU A 32 1.86 -4.79 -1.17
C LEU A 32 2.94 -5.52 -0.36
N LYS A 33 2.56 -6.38 0.59
CA LYS A 33 3.50 -7.23 1.33
C LYS A 33 4.35 -8.12 0.44
N LYS A 34 3.78 -8.66 -0.64
CA LYS A 34 4.54 -9.47 -1.62
C LYS A 34 5.54 -8.60 -2.38
N GLN A 35 5.14 -7.39 -2.80
CA GLN A 35 6.04 -6.46 -3.50
C GLN A 35 7.16 -5.96 -2.60
N ALA A 36 6.85 -5.45 -1.40
CA ALA A 36 7.81 -4.93 -0.45
C ALA A 36 8.85 -6.00 -0.07
N ALA A 37 8.39 -7.24 0.19
CA ALA A 37 9.27 -8.36 0.48
C ALA A 37 10.21 -8.76 -0.66
N ARG A 38 9.81 -8.49 -1.91
CA ARG A 38 10.62 -8.75 -3.10
C ARG A 38 11.69 -7.67 -3.29
N LEU A 39 11.33 -6.41 -3.05
CA LEU A 39 12.21 -5.25 -3.25
C LEU A 39 13.19 -5.04 -2.09
N ALA A 40 12.79 -5.34 -0.86
CA ALA A 40 13.60 -5.16 0.35
C ALA A 40 13.79 -6.51 1.08
N SER A 41 14.45 -7.44 0.41
CA SER A 41 14.59 -8.83 0.87
C SER A 41 15.36 -8.96 2.19
N SER A 42 16.36 -8.10 2.42
CA SER A 42 17.18 -8.04 3.64
C SER A 42 16.37 -7.71 4.90
N VAL A 43 15.30 -6.91 4.76
CA VAL A 43 14.43 -6.44 5.86
C VAL A 43 12.98 -6.90 5.67
N LYS A 44 12.79 -8.03 4.97
CA LYS A 44 11.48 -8.55 4.53
C LYS A 44 10.41 -8.62 5.63
N LYS A 45 10.77 -9.04 6.84
CA LYS A 45 9.80 -9.17 7.95
C LYS A 45 9.29 -7.80 8.38
N GLN A 46 10.21 -6.86 8.56
CA GLN A 46 9.94 -5.49 8.98
C GLN A 46 9.08 -4.77 7.95
N VAL A 47 9.47 -4.78 6.67
CA VAL A 47 8.71 -4.08 5.63
C VAL A 47 7.30 -4.64 5.45
N LYS A 48 7.09 -5.95 5.68
CA LYS A 48 5.74 -6.54 5.65
C LYS A 48 4.85 -6.05 6.78
N ALA A 49 5.40 -5.88 7.99
CA ALA A 49 4.68 -5.29 9.11
C ALA A 49 4.37 -3.81 8.86
N MET A 50 5.33 -3.05 8.31
CA MET A 50 5.11 -1.65 7.94
C MET A 50 3.99 -1.50 6.90
N MET A 51 3.87 -2.41 5.93
CA MET A 51 2.74 -2.39 4.98
C MET A 51 1.38 -2.51 5.67
N GLU A 52 1.26 -3.28 6.76
CA GLU A 52 0.00 -3.35 7.51
C GLU A 52 -0.30 -2.02 8.18
N LEU A 53 0.68 -1.46 8.90
CA LEU A 53 0.52 -0.21 9.62
C LEU A 53 0.12 0.93 8.67
N LEU A 54 0.74 1.01 7.50
CA LEU A 54 0.42 2.04 6.50
C LEU A 54 -1.00 1.87 5.93
N VAL A 55 -1.42 0.65 5.61
CA VAL A 55 -2.74 0.39 5.01
C VAL A 55 -3.87 0.58 6.03
N TYR A 56 -3.61 0.25 7.30
CA TYR A 56 -4.60 0.33 8.37
C TYR A 56 -4.51 1.58 9.23
N ALA A 57 -3.63 2.53 8.89
CA ALA A 57 -3.54 3.81 9.57
C ALA A 57 -4.90 4.51 9.58
N ARG A 58 -5.34 4.93 10.76
CA ARG A 58 -6.64 5.58 10.99
C ARG A 58 -6.55 7.10 10.99
N SER A 59 -5.33 7.63 10.94
CA SER A 59 -5.08 9.07 10.86
C SER A 59 -3.86 9.35 10.00
N LYS A 60 -3.74 10.59 9.53
CA LYS A 60 -2.55 11.08 8.84
C LYS A 60 -1.30 10.94 9.73
N MET A 61 -1.43 11.19 11.02
CA MET A 61 -0.33 11.09 11.97
C MET A 61 0.19 9.64 12.10
N GLU A 62 -0.70 8.66 12.28
CA GLU A 62 -0.33 7.23 12.31
C GLU A 62 0.35 6.81 11.00
N TYR A 63 -0.16 7.29 9.87
CA TYR A 63 0.43 7.01 8.56
C TYR A 63 1.83 7.61 8.43
N ASP A 64 2.00 8.89 8.76
CA ASP A 64 3.26 9.61 8.62
C ASP A 64 4.35 9.02 9.55
N GLU A 65 3.99 8.60 10.76
CA GLU A 65 4.90 7.92 11.70
C GLU A 65 5.36 6.56 11.18
N ALA A 66 4.41 5.72 10.73
CA ALA A 66 4.73 4.43 10.12
C ALA A 66 5.58 4.62 8.84
N ARG A 67 5.29 5.65 8.06
CA ARG A 67 6.03 5.97 6.85
C ARG A 67 7.46 6.42 7.16
N SER A 68 7.66 7.27 8.15
CA SER A 68 8.99 7.73 8.58
C SER A 68 9.84 6.54 9.04
N THR A 69 9.28 5.70 9.91
CA THR A 69 9.95 4.47 10.37
C THR A 69 10.32 3.55 9.21
N MET A 70 9.42 3.39 8.22
CA MET A 70 9.69 2.56 7.06
C MET A 70 10.81 3.13 6.18
N LYS A 71 10.88 4.46 6.01
CA LYS A 71 11.97 5.10 5.27
C LYS A 71 13.32 4.84 5.92
N GLU A 72 13.42 5.00 7.23
CA GLU A 72 14.65 4.73 7.99
C GLU A 72 15.10 3.26 7.83
N LEU A 73 14.16 2.32 7.93
CA LEU A 73 14.41 0.89 7.69
C LEU A 73 14.95 0.58 6.28
N LEU A 74 14.62 1.42 5.30
CA LEU A 74 15.04 1.28 3.91
C LEU A 74 16.31 2.08 3.56
N GLY A 75 16.96 2.70 4.55
CA GLY A 75 18.21 3.46 4.36
C GLY A 75 18.03 4.97 4.32
N GLY A 76 16.83 5.50 4.59
CA GLY A 76 16.62 6.93 4.83
C GLY A 76 16.79 7.83 3.61
N ASP A 77 16.47 7.34 2.40
CA ASP A 77 16.58 8.14 1.19
C ASP A 77 15.52 9.27 1.16
N GLU A 78 15.99 10.50 1.37
CA GLU A 78 15.19 11.72 1.29
C GLU A 78 15.19 12.35 -0.12
N THR A 79 15.95 11.78 -1.06
CA THR A 79 16.12 12.31 -2.42
C THR A 79 15.15 11.72 -3.44
N HIS A 80 14.51 10.60 -3.12
CA HIS A 80 13.54 9.97 -4.02
C HIS A 80 12.27 10.83 -4.15
N PRO A 81 11.89 11.28 -5.37
CA PRO A 81 10.67 12.05 -5.58
C PRO A 81 9.42 11.22 -5.28
N LEU A 82 8.37 11.87 -4.76
CA LEU A 82 7.06 11.26 -4.49
C LEU A 82 6.13 11.43 -5.68
#